data_AF-A0A8T4JAN9-F1
#
_entry.id   AF-A0A8T4JAN9-F1
#
_cell.length_a   1.000
_cell.length_b   1.000
_cell.length_c   1.000
_cell.angle_alpha   90.00
_cell.angle_beta   90.00
_cell.angle_gamma   90.00
#
_symmetry.space_group_name_H-M   'P 1'
#
loop_
_entity.id
_entity.type
_entity.pdbx_description
1 polymer ?
#
loop_
_entity_poly.entity_id
_entity_poly.type
_entity_poly.pdbx_seq_one_letter_code
_entity_poly.pdbx_strand_id
1 'polypeptide(L)'
;MLGKVNEEFLVTNLERKDYFKELCLNAESIEELKEYSKNVMQNLGYFIAGIDTQTLDGKGIEHIMNNNNNTPAKLLIKGVKKVKLGSKYPKTWKLGAGMTALTFIYYLFFSTITMQTPLLALFLGGTALTAGAAMTKNNVNISLWIKAIGITNNKEQDRFKMFIAGNSSKKNSISSDHLSENFAEIMDYYNRYFIKHESIKNITNTNVSGIIETMNQIQKITKELEKKFEKDEISEKDYEKMYKDYEKQKANNLLIIELLTNNK
;
A
#
# COMPACT_ATOMS: atom_id res chain seq x y z
N MET A 1 -9.02 11.59 8.56
CA MET A 1 -8.53 10.31 7.98
C MET A 1 -7.60 10.50 6.78
N LEU A 2 -7.76 11.54 5.95
CA LEU A 2 -6.87 11.85 4.81
C LEU A 2 -5.37 11.96 5.16
N GLY A 3 -5.03 12.51 6.34
CA GLY A 3 -3.63 12.66 6.79
C GLY A 3 -2.87 11.34 6.95
N LYS A 4 -3.47 10.33 7.61
CA LYS A 4 -2.82 9.02 7.85
C LYS A 4 -2.63 8.22 6.55
N VAL A 5 -3.56 8.35 5.59
CA VAL A 5 -3.45 7.65 4.30
C VAL A 5 -2.30 8.26 3.50
N ASN A 6 -2.24 9.59 3.35
CA ASN A 6 -1.14 10.23 2.62
C ASN A 6 0.24 9.94 3.22
N GLU A 7 0.37 9.83 4.56
CA GLU A 7 1.64 9.48 5.22
C GLU A 7 2.15 8.09 4.83
N GLU A 8 1.28 7.07 4.74
CA GLU A 8 1.68 5.73 4.30
C GLU A 8 2.18 5.71 2.85
N PHE A 9 1.68 6.63 2.02
CA PHE A 9 2.04 6.79 0.61
C PHE A 9 3.11 7.86 0.37
N LEU A 10 3.79 8.36 1.41
CA LEU A 10 4.99 9.16 1.20
C LEU A 10 6.06 8.31 0.52
N VAL A 11 6.68 8.82 -0.55
CA VAL A 11 7.66 8.07 -1.35
C VAL A 11 8.81 7.56 -0.47
N THR A 12 9.29 8.39 0.45
CA THR A 12 10.32 8.01 1.45
C THR A 12 9.92 6.83 2.34
N ASN A 13 8.62 6.64 2.60
CA ASN A 13 8.10 5.50 3.35
C ASN A 13 7.92 4.26 2.46
N LEU A 14 7.64 4.46 1.17
CA LEU A 14 7.52 3.39 0.17
C LEU A 14 8.89 2.79 -0.19
N GLU A 15 9.93 3.62 -0.30
CA GLU A 15 11.32 3.20 -0.55
C GLU A 15 11.88 2.29 0.55
N ARG A 16 11.37 2.44 1.78
CA ARG A 16 11.78 1.62 2.94
C ARG A 16 11.08 0.26 3.00
N LYS A 17 10.19 -0.05 2.05
CA LYS A 17 9.52 -1.35 2.00
C LYS A 17 10.45 -2.41 1.41
N ASP A 18 10.10 -3.69 1.61
CA ASP A 18 10.92 -4.82 1.16
C ASP A 18 11.07 -4.85 -0.36
N TYR A 19 10.03 -4.41 -1.07
CA TYR A 19 10.06 -4.21 -2.53
C TYR A 19 9.64 -2.78 -2.83
N PHE A 20 10.35 -2.15 -3.75
CA PHE A 20 10.06 -0.83 -4.27
C PHE A 20 10.48 -0.76 -5.74
N LYS A 21 9.60 -0.23 -6.58
CA LYS A 21 9.91 0.07 -7.96
C LYS A 21 9.22 1.35 -8.41
N GLU A 22 9.97 2.12 -9.16
CA GLU A 22 9.50 3.29 -9.87
C GLU A 22 9.29 2.93 -11.35
N LEU A 23 8.20 3.44 -11.91
CA LEU A 23 7.83 3.34 -13.31
C LEU A 23 7.36 4.71 -13.83
N CYS A 24 7.71 5.02 -15.06
CA CYS A 24 7.14 6.14 -15.81
C CYS A 24 6.31 5.57 -16.95
N LEU A 25 5.02 5.89 -16.97
CA LEU A 25 4.05 5.28 -17.88
C LEU A 25 3.12 6.33 -18.47
N ASN A 26 2.71 6.08 -19.72
CA ASN A 26 1.64 6.80 -20.37
C ASN A 26 0.33 6.02 -20.21
N ALA A 27 -0.76 6.69 -19.85
CA ALA A 27 -2.10 6.12 -19.80
C ALA A 27 -3.10 7.05 -20.52
N GLU A 28 -4.28 6.56 -20.86
CA GLU A 28 -5.34 7.38 -21.46
C GLU A 28 -6.03 8.28 -20.42
N SER A 29 -6.13 7.80 -19.18
CA SER A 29 -6.69 8.56 -18.06
C SER A 29 -6.20 8.05 -16.70
N ILE A 30 -6.37 8.87 -15.65
CA ILE A 30 -6.16 8.39 -14.28
C ILE A 30 -7.21 7.34 -13.87
N GLU A 31 -8.43 7.41 -14.42
CA GLU A 31 -9.49 6.44 -14.24
C GLU A 31 -9.12 5.07 -14.82
N GLU A 32 -8.53 5.04 -16.01
CA GLU A 32 -8.00 3.82 -16.61
C GLU A 32 -6.92 3.22 -15.70
N LEU A 33 -5.94 4.02 -15.29
CA LEU A 33 -4.86 3.56 -14.42
C LEU A 33 -5.40 3.01 -13.09
N LYS A 34 -6.42 3.64 -12.54
CA LYS A 34 -7.12 3.22 -11.31
C LYS A 34 -7.82 1.87 -11.49
N GLU A 35 -8.62 1.73 -12.53
CA GLU A 35 -9.35 0.49 -12.82
C GLU A 35 -8.37 -0.65 -13.11
N TYR A 36 -7.34 -0.36 -13.89
CA TYR A 36 -6.29 -1.31 -14.23
C TYR A 36 -5.54 -1.81 -12.99
N SER A 37 -5.05 -0.87 -12.16
CA SER A 37 -4.36 -1.19 -10.90
C SER A 37 -5.20 -2.05 -9.97
N LYS A 38 -6.50 -1.72 -9.87
CA LYS A 38 -7.47 -2.46 -9.07
C LYS A 38 -7.63 -3.88 -9.59
N ASN A 39 -7.83 -4.05 -10.89
CA ASN A 39 -8.06 -5.35 -11.52
C ASN A 39 -6.84 -6.27 -11.34
N VAL A 40 -5.62 -5.77 -11.56
CA VAL A 40 -4.39 -6.57 -11.35
C VAL A 40 -4.28 -7.04 -9.90
N MET A 41 -4.48 -6.14 -8.93
CA MET A 41 -4.44 -6.51 -7.51
C MET A 41 -5.51 -7.55 -7.15
N GLN A 42 -6.73 -7.39 -7.66
CA GLN A 42 -7.83 -8.33 -7.40
C GLN A 42 -7.58 -9.70 -8.04
N ASN A 43 -7.05 -9.75 -9.26
CA ASN A 43 -6.67 -10.99 -9.93
C ASN A 43 -5.59 -11.76 -9.15
N LEU A 44 -4.67 -11.03 -8.52
CA LEU A 44 -3.65 -11.58 -7.62
C LEU A 44 -4.21 -11.98 -6.24
N GLY A 45 -5.51 -11.81 -5.98
CA GLY A 45 -6.17 -12.17 -4.73
C GLY A 45 -5.95 -11.17 -3.60
N TYR A 46 -5.61 -9.91 -3.90
CA TYR A 46 -5.56 -8.84 -2.89
C TYR A 46 -6.96 -8.26 -2.67
N PHE A 47 -7.28 -8.02 -1.41
CA PHE A 47 -8.41 -7.19 -1.02
C PHE A 47 -7.98 -5.71 -1.04
N ILE A 48 -8.72 -4.86 -1.74
CA ILE A 48 -8.43 -3.43 -1.80
C ILE A 48 -8.87 -2.78 -0.49
N ALA A 49 -7.89 -2.42 0.35
CA ALA A 49 -8.11 -1.82 1.65
C ALA A 49 -8.39 -0.31 1.58
N GLY A 50 -7.96 0.34 0.49
CA GLY A 50 -8.22 1.76 0.27
C GLY A 50 -7.86 2.18 -1.15
N ILE A 51 -8.65 3.11 -1.69
CA ILE A 51 -8.43 3.76 -2.97
C ILE A 51 -8.74 5.24 -2.82
N ASP A 52 -7.81 6.09 -3.24
CA ASP A 52 -7.98 7.53 -3.27
C ASP A 52 -7.50 8.05 -4.62
N THR A 53 -8.30 8.90 -5.24
CA THR A 53 -8.00 9.48 -6.56
C THR A 53 -8.31 10.96 -6.49
N GLN A 54 -7.33 11.78 -6.84
CA GLN A 54 -7.41 13.23 -6.76
C GLN A 54 -6.94 13.82 -8.07
N THR A 55 -7.85 14.49 -8.78
CA THR A 55 -7.54 15.31 -9.95
C THR A 55 -7.75 16.76 -9.56
N LEU A 56 -6.80 17.62 -9.93
CA LEU A 56 -6.90 19.03 -9.61
C LEU A 56 -7.51 19.81 -10.77
N ASP A 57 -8.78 20.15 -10.64
CA ASP A 57 -9.46 21.08 -11.53
C ASP A 57 -9.52 22.48 -10.92
N GLY A 58 -9.02 23.49 -11.65
CA GLY A 58 -9.25 24.89 -11.29
C GLY A 58 -8.27 25.90 -11.89
N LYS A 59 -8.79 27.12 -12.11
CA LYS A 59 -8.10 28.31 -12.64
C LYS A 59 -6.80 28.72 -11.92
N GLY A 60 -6.55 28.19 -10.71
CA GLY A 60 -5.33 28.48 -9.94
C GLY A 60 -4.09 27.68 -10.35
N ILE A 61 -4.27 26.59 -11.11
CA ILE A 61 -3.18 25.69 -11.51
C ILE A 61 -2.63 26.04 -12.89
N GLU A 62 -3.44 26.73 -13.70
CA GLU A 62 -3.06 27.29 -15.00
C GLU A 62 -1.79 28.17 -14.92
N HIS A 63 -1.57 28.87 -13.80
CA HIS A 63 -0.36 29.66 -13.58
C HIS A 63 0.90 28.84 -13.27
N ILE A 64 0.73 27.60 -12.82
CA ILE A 64 1.82 26.71 -12.40
C ILE A 64 2.23 25.76 -13.53
N MET A 65 1.26 25.34 -14.34
CA MET A 65 1.45 24.43 -15.46
C MET A 65 1.64 25.23 -16.75
N ASN A 66 2.60 24.85 -17.60
CA ASN A 66 2.93 25.57 -18.85
C ASN A 66 1.79 25.61 -19.90
N ASN A 67 0.58 25.12 -19.60
CA ASN A 67 -0.54 25.05 -20.54
C ASN A 67 -1.87 24.77 -19.85
N ASN A 68 -2.95 25.39 -20.33
CA ASN A 68 -4.32 25.27 -19.79
C ASN A 68 -4.95 23.87 -19.91
N ASN A 69 -4.29 22.91 -20.56
CA ASN A 69 -4.82 21.56 -20.77
C ASN A 69 -4.22 20.51 -19.85
N ASN A 70 -3.26 20.88 -19.00
CA ASN A 70 -2.54 19.95 -18.14
C ASN A 70 -3.07 20.04 -16.71
N THR A 71 -3.70 18.97 -16.23
CA THR A 71 -4.25 18.88 -14.87
C THR A 71 -3.45 17.88 -14.03
N PRO A 72 -2.90 18.28 -12.87
CA PRO A 72 -2.25 17.36 -11.94
C PRO A 72 -3.21 16.30 -11.42
N ALA A 73 -2.75 15.05 -11.35
CA ALA A 73 -3.56 13.97 -10.81
C ALA A 73 -2.73 12.99 -9.96
N LYS A 74 -3.39 12.38 -8.98
CA LYS A 74 -2.83 11.44 -8.00
C LYS A 74 -3.75 10.25 -7.80
N LEU A 75 -3.17 9.06 -7.78
CA LEU A 75 -3.85 7.80 -7.47
C LEU A 75 -3.10 7.11 -6.34
N LEU A 76 -3.83 6.68 -5.31
CA LEU A 76 -3.32 5.88 -4.20
C LEU A 76 -4.17 4.61 -4.05
N ILE A 77 -3.56 3.43 -4.11
CA ILE A 77 -4.23 2.15 -3.93
C ILE A 77 -3.44 1.29 -2.95
N LYS A 78 -4.12 0.74 -1.94
CA LYS A 78 -3.55 -0.23 -0.99
C LYS A 78 -4.29 -1.57 -1.10
N GLY A 79 -3.55 -2.62 -1.41
CA GLY A 79 -4.03 -4.00 -1.40
C GLY A 79 -3.48 -4.78 -0.21
N VAL A 80 -4.29 -5.67 0.38
CA VAL A 80 -3.86 -6.62 1.41
C VAL A 80 -4.31 -8.04 1.06
N LYS A 81 -3.38 -8.98 1.05
CA LYS A 81 -3.61 -10.41 0.82
C LYS A 81 -3.22 -11.19 2.07
N LYS A 82 -4.10 -12.08 2.54
CA LYS A 82 -3.82 -12.99 3.66
C LYS A 82 -3.36 -14.32 3.12
N VAL A 83 -2.12 -14.70 3.40
CA VAL A 83 -1.55 -15.98 2.97
C VAL A 83 -1.36 -16.89 4.19
N LYS A 84 -1.80 -18.15 4.07
CA LYS A 84 -1.63 -19.18 5.09
C LYS A 84 -0.27 -19.87 4.88
N LEU A 85 0.71 -19.57 5.73
CA LEU A 85 2.08 -20.04 5.60
C LEU A 85 2.53 -20.84 6.82
N GLY A 86 3.06 -22.05 6.59
CA GLY A 86 3.62 -22.91 7.65
C GLY A 86 2.62 -23.25 8.77
N SER A 87 3.04 -24.05 9.75
CA SER A 87 2.24 -24.22 10.98
C SER A 87 2.39 -22.99 11.88
N LYS A 88 1.31 -22.60 12.55
CA LYS A 88 1.29 -21.60 13.62
C LYS A 88 2.14 -22.03 14.82
N TYR A 89 2.28 -23.34 15.03
CA TYR A 89 2.98 -23.92 16.18
C TYR A 89 4.16 -24.79 15.74
N PRO A 90 5.17 -24.22 15.04
CA PRO A 90 6.20 -24.99 14.36
C PRO A 90 7.06 -25.84 15.29
N LYS A 91 7.28 -25.40 16.53
CA LYS A 91 8.01 -26.16 17.55
C LYS A 91 7.12 -27.23 18.18
N THR A 92 5.88 -26.88 18.52
CA THR A 92 4.94 -27.75 19.24
C THR A 92 4.56 -28.98 18.44
N TRP A 93 4.26 -28.84 17.14
CA TRP A 93 3.94 -30.02 16.33
C TRP A 93 5.18 -30.90 16.10
N LYS A 94 6.38 -30.33 16.00
CA LYS A 94 7.62 -31.12 15.87
C LYS A 94 7.92 -31.92 17.14
N LEU A 95 7.77 -31.30 18.30
CA LEU A 95 7.93 -31.99 19.59
C LEU A 95 6.86 -33.06 19.78
N GLY A 96 5.60 -32.76 19.47
CA GLY A 96 4.50 -33.72 19.51
C GLY A 96 4.72 -34.91 18.58
N ALA A 97 5.21 -34.67 17.36
CA ALA A 97 5.57 -35.72 16.41
C ALA A 97 6.69 -36.61 16.96
N GLY A 98 7.73 -36.02 17.53
CA GLY A 98 8.82 -36.76 18.17
C GLY A 98 8.33 -37.63 19.33
N MET A 99 7.51 -37.08 20.23
CA MET A 99 6.93 -37.85 21.34
C MET A 99 6.03 -38.98 20.84
N THR A 100 5.21 -38.72 19.83
CA THR A 100 4.31 -39.73 19.24
C THR A 100 5.09 -40.86 18.58
N ALA A 101 6.18 -40.53 17.88
CA ALA A 101 7.08 -41.52 17.30
C ALA A 101 7.77 -42.36 18.38
N LEU A 102 8.23 -41.74 19.47
CA LEU A 102 8.80 -42.47 20.62
C LEU A 102 7.77 -43.40 21.27
N THR A 103 6.52 -42.97 21.45
CA THR A 103 5.44 -43.82 21.96
C THR A 103 5.17 -45.02 21.03
N PHE A 104 5.24 -44.82 19.72
CA PHE A 104 5.06 -45.90 18.74
C PHE A 104 6.23 -46.89 18.76
N ILE A 105 7.47 -46.40 18.82
CA ILE A 105 8.66 -47.24 18.97
C ILE A 105 8.58 -48.04 20.28
N TYR A 106 8.17 -47.39 21.37
CA TYR A 106 7.98 -48.06 22.65
C TYR A 106 6.91 -49.15 22.57
N TYR A 107 5.79 -48.86 21.90
CA TYR A 107 4.72 -49.82 21.63
C TYR A 107 5.23 -51.06 20.86
N LEU A 108 6.06 -50.88 19.83
CA LEU A 108 6.53 -52.00 19.01
C LEU A 108 7.54 -52.92 19.72
N PHE A 109 8.46 -52.37 20.51
CA PHE A 109 9.62 -53.13 21.03
C PHE A 109 9.55 -53.45 22.52
N PHE A 110 8.76 -52.70 23.30
CA PHE A 110 8.80 -52.76 24.76
C PHE A 110 7.42 -52.90 25.40
N SER A 111 6.34 -53.03 24.62
CA SER A 111 4.99 -53.17 25.19
C SER A 111 4.73 -54.60 25.71
N THR A 112 4.11 -54.66 26.88
CA THR A 112 3.47 -55.87 27.40
C THR A 112 1.99 -55.89 27.01
N ILE A 113 1.34 -57.06 27.05
CA ILE A 113 -0.08 -57.24 26.67
C ILE A 113 -1.01 -56.24 27.36
N THR A 114 -0.77 -55.94 28.64
CA THR A 114 -1.59 -54.98 29.43
C THR A 114 -1.37 -53.53 29.03
N MET A 115 -0.25 -53.20 28.38
CA MET A 115 0.09 -51.83 27.96
C MET A 115 -0.23 -51.54 26.49
N GLN A 116 -0.60 -52.55 25.69
CA GLN A 116 -0.84 -52.36 24.25
C GLN A 116 -1.97 -51.37 23.97
N THR A 117 -3.14 -51.55 24.60
CA THR A 117 -4.30 -50.66 24.42
C THR A 117 -4.03 -49.21 24.83
N PRO A 118 -3.50 -48.91 26.04
CA PRO A 118 -3.22 -47.51 26.43
C PRO A 118 -2.12 -46.87 25.58
N LEU A 119 -1.07 -47.60 25.18
CA LEU A 119 -0.03 -47.07 24.30
C LEU A 119 -0.56 -46.76 22.89
N LEU A 120 -1.43 -47.63 22.35
CA LEU A 120 -2.08 -47.38 21.07
C LEU A 120 -3.00 -46.15 21.14
N ALA A 121 -3.77 -46.01 22.22
CA ALA A 121 -4.60 -44.82 22.44
C ALA A 121 -3.77 -43.53 22.54
N LEU A 122 -2.64 -43.57 23.27
CA LEU A 122 -1.71 -42.44 23.36
C LEU A 122 -1.07 -42.11 22.02
N PHE A 123 -0.70 -43.13 21.22
CA PHE A 123 -0.17 -42.93 19.89
C PHE A 123 -1.20 -42.27 18.95
N LEU A 124 -2.42 -42.80 18.90
CA LEU A 124 -3.47 -42.24 18.05
C LEU A 124 -3.87 -40.82 18.49
N GLY A 125 -4.04 -40.60 19.80
CA GLY A 125 -4.33 -39.28 20.36
C GLY A 125 -3.21 -38.27 20.12
N GLY A 126 -1.95 -38.67 20.35
CA GLY A 126 -0.77 -37.86 20.06
C GLY A 126 -0.62 -37.52 18.58
N THR A 127 -0.91 -38.49 17.70
CA THR A 127 -0.93 -38.30 16.24
C THR A 127 -1.98 -37.27 15.84
N ALA A 128 -3.21 -37.39 16.35
CA ALA A 128 -4.30 -36.47 16.04
C ALA A 128 -4.00 -35.04 16.50
N LEU A 129 -3.49 -34.87 17.73
CA LEU A 129 -3.11 -33.55 18.27
C LEU A 129 -1.96 -32.92 17.48
N THR A 130 -0.94 -33.72 17.14
CA THR A 130 0.20 -33.28 16.35
C THR A 130 -0.21 -32.87 14.94
N ALA A 131 -1.05 -33.68 14.28
CA ALA A 131 -1.60 -33.38 12.97
C ALA A 131 -2.43 -32.08 13.01
N GLY A 132 -3.29 -31.90 14.02
CA GLY A 132 -4.06 -30.67 14.21
C GLY A 132 -3.17 -29.43 14.36
N ALA A 133 -2.09 -29.53 15.16
CA ALA A 133 -1.12 -28.45 15.31
C ALA A 133 -0.34 -28.15 14.02
N ALA A 134 0.05 -29.18 13.25
CA ALA A 134 0.73 -29.03 11.97
C ALA A 134 -0.18 -28.43 10.87
N MET A 135 -1.48 -28.77 10.90
CA MET A 135 -2.50 -28.26 9.97
C MET A 135 -2.92 -26.83 10.28
N THR A 136 -2.85 -26.39 11.54
CA THR A 136 -3.16 -25.02 11.92
C THR A 136 -2.14 -24.06 11.31
N LYS A 137 -2.51 -23.36 10.23
CA LYS A 137 -1.59 -22.48 9.51
C LYS A 137 -1.43 -21.12 10.15
N ASN A 138 -0.24 -20.52 10.02
CA ASN A 138 -0.04 -19.13 10.40
C ASN A 138 -0.53 -18.20 9.28
N ASN A 139 -1.26 -17.15 9.63
CA ASN A 139 -1.64 -16.12 8.66
C ASN A 139 -0.52 -15.07 8.57
N VAL A 140 -0.16 -14.71 7.35
CA VAL A 140 0.77 -13.62 7.04
C VAL A 140 0.05 -12.65 6.12
N ASN A 141 0.10 -11.36 6.45
CA ASN A 141 -0.49 -10.32 5.63
C ASN A 141 0.59 -9.79 4.69
N ILE A 142 0.34 -9.90 3.39
CA ILE A 142 1.15 -9.27 2.35
C ILE A 142 0.40 -8.00 1.94
N SER A 143 1.07 -6.86 2.01
CA SER A 143 0.52 -5.56 1.64
C SER A 143 1.25 -5.02 0.42
N LEU A 144 0.48 -4.43 -0.49
CA LEU A 144 0.99 -3.73 -1.66
C LEU A 144 0.43 -2.31 -1.70
N TRP A 145 1.27 -1.37 -2.09
CA TRP A 145 0.92 0.03 -2.29
C TRP A 145 1.25 0.41 -3.73
N ILE A 146 0.28 1.04 -4.38
CA ILE A 146 0.43 1.68 -5.69
C ILE A 146 0.16 3.17 -5.47
N LYS A 147 1.14 4.01 -5.80
CA LYS A 147 0.99 5.46 -5.88
C LYS A 147 1.31 5.89 -7.30
N ALA A 148 0.41 6.56 -7.99
CA ALA A 148 0.73 7.24 -9.23
C ALA A 148 0.53 8.75 -9.06
N ILE A 149 1.44 9.53 -9.60
CA ILE A 149 1.40 10.99 -9.60
C ILE A 149 1.75 11.43 -11.01
N GLY A 150 0.92 12.26 -11.62
CA GLY A 150 1.12 12.63 -13.01
C GLY A 150 0.34 13.84 -13.44
N ILE A 151 0.30 14.01 -14.74
CA ILE A 151 -0.36 15.11 -15.43
C ILE A 151 -1.27 14.50 -16.48
N THR A 152 -2.54 14.88 -16.40
CA THR A 152 -3.56 14.50 -17.37
C THR A 152 -3.68 15.59 -18.42
N ASN A 153 -3.78 15.22 -19.70
CA ASN A 153 -3.85 16.13 -20.84
C ASN A 153 -4.99 15.73 -21.77
N ASN A 154 -5.97 16.60 -21.97
CA ASN A 154 -7.12 16.32 -22.83
C ASN A 154 -6.79 16.13 -24.33
N LYS A 155 -5.54 16.37 -24.76
CA LYS A 155 -5.10 16.30 -26.16
C LYS A 155 -4.04 15.24 -26.45
N GLU A 156 -3.34 14.74 -25.45
CA GLU A 156 -2.27 13.75 -25.57
C GLU A 156 -2.47 12.64 -24.52
N GLN A 157 -1.63 11.61 -24.53
CA GLN A 157 -1.64 10.64 -23.43
C GLN A 157 -1.20 11.29 -22.12
N ASP A 158 -1.84 10.89 -21.03
CA ASP A 158 -1.52 11.29 -19.69
C ASP A 158 -0.20 10.66 -19.25
N ARG A 159 0.64 11.43 -18.57
CA ARG A 159 1.98 10.98 -18.16
C ARG A 159 2.01 10.82 -16.65
N PHE A 160 2.29 9.61 -16.18
CA PHE A 160 2.31 9.28 -14.76
C PHE A 160 3.65 8.70 -14.32
N LYS A 161 4.09 9.14 -13.15
CA LYS A 161 5.16 8.53 -12.37
C LYS A 161 4.51 7.68 -11.30
N MET A 162 4.76 6.38 -11.38
CA MET A 162 4.15 5.38 -10.54
C MET A 162 5.18 4.72 -9.64
N PHE A 163 4.81 4.54 -8.38
CA PHE A 163 5.56 3.87 -7.35
C PHE A 163 4.78 2.65 -6.88
N ILE A 164 5.43 1.49 -6.95
CA ILE A 164 4.86 0.23 -6.50
C ILE A 164 5.74 -0.27 -5.36
N ALA A 165 5.14 -0.50 -4.21
CA ALA A 165 5.85 -0.98 -3.04
C ALA A 165 5.14 -2.15 -2.38
N GLY A 166 5.91 -3.03 -1.74
CA GLY A 166 5.41 -4.26 -1.16
C GLY A 166 6.07 -4.62 0.15
N ASN A 167 5.30 -5.15 1.10
CA ASN A 167 5.81 -5.57 2.39
C ASN A 167 5.02 -6.75 2.96
N SER A 168 5.68 -7.60 3.74
CA SER A 168 5.07 -8.69 4.48
C SER A 168 5.06 -8.40 5.98
N SER A 169 3.98 -8.76 6.68
CA SER A 169 3.91 -8.64 8.14
C SER A 169 4.92 -9.52 8.87
N LYS A 170 5.47 -10.54 8.21
CA LYS A 170 6.54 -11.40 8.73
C LYS A 170 7.57 -11.61 7.63
N LYS A 171 8.85 -11.36 7.91
CA LYS A 171 9.93 -11.64 6.97
C LYS A 171 10.38 -13.10 7.10
N ASN A 172 9.89 -13.94 6.20
CA ASN A 172 10.38 -15.30 6.00
C ASN A 172 10.51 -15.59 4.49
N SER A 173 11.27 -16.62 4.12
CA SER A 173 11.54 -16.96 2.71
C SER A 173 10.25 -17.08 1.90
N ILE A 174 9.30 -17.90 2.37
CA ILE A 174 8.05 -18.16 1.64
C ILE A 174 7.22 -16.88 1.41
N SER A 175 7.15 -15.99 2.40
CA SER A 175 6.46 -14.70 2.26
C SER A 175 7.18 -13.74 1.32
N SER A 176 8.52 -13.81 1.28
CA SER A 176 9.34 -13.04 0.34
C SER A 176 9.15 -13.57 -1.08
N ASP A 177 9.08 -14.89 -1.27
CA ASP A 177 8.87 -15.53 -2.56
C ASP A 177 7.49 -15.13 -3.12
N HIS A 178 6.42 -15.28 -2.33
CA HIS A 178 5.10 -14.82 -2.75
C HIS A 178 5.02 -13.33 -3.05
N LEU A 179 5.73 -12.51 -2.28
CA LEU A 179 5.76 -11.06 -2.53
C LEU A 179 6.53 -10.76 -3.82
N SER A 180 7.64 -11.46 -4.07
CA SER A 180 8.45 -11.34 -5.28
C SER A 180 7.67 -11.75 -6.53
N GLU A 181 6.98 -12.89 -6.48
CA GLU A 181 6.12 -13.40 -7.55
C GLU A 181 5.00 -12.41 -7.88
N ASN A 182 4.22 -11.98 -6.87
CA ASN A 182 3.14 -11.01 -7.10
C ASN A 182 3.69 -9.69 -7.62
N PHE A 183 4.87 -9.25 -7.16
CA PHE A 183 5.49 -8.02 -7.61
C PHE A 183 5.95 -8.14 -9.07
N ALA A 184 6.60 -9.25 -9.44
CA ALA A 184 7.03 -9.52 -10.81
C ALA A 184 5.83 -9.58 -11.76
N GLU A 185 4.74 -10.23 -11.35
CA GLU A 185 3.51 -10.29 -12.12
C GLU A 185 2.92 -8.89 -12.32
N ILE A 186 2.78 -8.09 -11.25
CA ILE A 186 2.33 -6.70 -11.37
C ILE A 186 3.18 -5.91 -12.36
N MET A 187 4.51 -6.02 -12.25
CA MET A 187 5.44 -5.31 -13.11
C MET A 187 5.32 -5.75 -14.58
N ASP A 188 5.16 -7.04 -14.83
CA ASP A 188 4.92 -7.59 -16.17
C ASP A 188 3.59 -7.10 -16.74
N TYR A 189 2.52 -7.07 -15.93
CA TYR A 189 1.24 -6.49 -16.31
C TYR A 189 1.37 -5.02 -16.73
N TYR A 190 2.06 -4.18 -15.95
CA TYR A 190 2.29 -2.79 -16.33
C TYR A 190 3.13 -2.64 -17.60
N ASN A 191 4.17 -3.45 -17.76
CA ASN A 191 5.04 -3.39 -18.94
C ASN A 191 4.35 -3.82 -20.23
N ARG A 192 3.34 -4.69 -20.15
CA ARG A 192 2.57 -5.17 -21.31
C ARG A 192 1.51 -4.18 -21.77
N TYR A 193 0.85 -3.51 -20.82
CA TYR A 193 -0.32 -2.67 -21.13
C TYR A 193 -0.01 -1.18 -21.24
N PHE A 194 1.07 -0.69 -20.63
CA PHE A 194 1.43 0.72 -20.69
C PHE A 194 2.75 0.94 -21.42
N ILE A 195 2.81 2.02 -22.20
CA ILE A 195 4.03 2.45 -22.88
C ILE A 195 4.93 3.13 -21.85
N LYS A 196 6.18 2.66 -21.75
CA LYS A 196 7.21 3.29 -20.91
C LYS A 196 7.60 4.64 -21.51
N HIS A 197 7.72 5.65 -20.66
CA HIS A 197 8.26 6.95 -21.05
C HIS A 197 9.54 7.26 -20.26
N GLU A 198 10.49 7.97 -20.87
CA GLU A 198 11.82 8.17 -20.28
C GLU A 198 11.79 9.12 -19.07
N SER A 199 10.93 10.13 -19.03
CA SER A 199 10.73 10.98 -17.85
C SER A 199 9.52 11.91 -17.96
N ILE A 200 9.11 12.49 -16.83
CA ILE A 200 8.20 13.65 -16.76
C ILE A 200 9.01 14.97 -16.75
N LYS A 201 10.32 14.92 -17.00
CA LYS A 201 11.16 16.13 -17.08
C LYS A 201 10.68 16.96 -18.28
N ASN A 202 10.30 18.22 -18.02
CA ASN A 202 9.89 19.27 -18.98
C ASN A 202 8.39 19.66 -19.03
N ILE A 203 7.62 19.54 -17.94
CA ILE A 203 6.23 20.07 -17.94
C ILE A 203 6.02 21.26 -16.99
N THR A 204 6.97 21.57 -16.11
CA THR A 204 6.83 22.64 -15.11
C THR A 204 7.95 23.67 -15.21
N ASN A 205 7.56 24.95 -15.22
CA ASN A 205 8.47 26.10 -15.31
C ASN A 205 8.43 26.93 -14.00
N THR A 206 8.17 26.26 -12.88
CA THR A 206 7.70 26.93 -11.67
C THR A 206 8.80 27.06 -10.61
N ASN A 207 8.86 28.25 -10.00
CA ASN A 207 9.69 28.57 -8.86
C ASN A 207 9.12 27.86 -7.60
N VAL A 208 9.67 26.70 -7.24
CA VAL A 208 9.24 25.87 -6.09
C VAL A 208 9.11 26.69 -4.79
N SER A 209 9.93 27.74 -4.65
CA SER A 209 9.90 28.68 -3.52
C SER A 209 8.56 29.40 -3.34
N GLY A 210 7.90 29.83 -4.42
CA GLY A 210 6.62 30.54 -4.35
C GLY A 210 5.47 29.65 -3.87
N ILE A 211 5.51 28.36 -4.20
CA ILE A 211 4.53 27.37 -3.71
C ILE A 211 4.75 27.09 -2.22
N ILE A 212 6.02 27.00 -1.79
CA ILE A 212 6.38 26.83 -0.37
C ILE A 212 5.96 28.07 0.44
N GLU A 213 6.15 29.28 -0.06
CA GLU A 213 5.69 30.51 0.58
C GLU A 213 4.16 30.54 0.72
N THR A 214 3.44 30.15 -0.33
CA THR A 214 1.97 30.03 -0.29
C THR A 214 1.52 29.02 0.75
N MET A 215 2.21 27.88 0.89
CA MET A 215 1.92 26.91 1.94
C MET A 215 2.16 27.45 3.35
N ASN A 216 3.24 28.20 3.55
CA ASN A 216 3.55 28.84 4.83
C ASN A 216 2.51 29.92 5.18
N GLN A 217 2.02 30.66 4.19
CA GLN A 217 0.92 31.61 4.37
C GLN A 217 -0.38 30.90 4.75
N ILE A 218 -0.75 29.82 4.05
CA ILE A 218 -1.93 29.01 4.40
C ILE A 218 -1.81 28.52 5.84
N GLN A 219 -0.66 27.97 6.26
CA GLN A 219 -0.46 27.54 7.65
C GLN A 219 -0.63 28.67 8.68
N LYS A 220 -0.15 29.87 8.38
CA LYS A 220 -0.36 31.04 9.25
C LYS A 220 -1.84 31.40 9.35
N ILE A 221 -2.53 31.46 8.21
CA ILE A 221 -3.96 31.78 8.14
C ILE A 221 -4.80 30.71 8.87
N THR A 222 -4.48 29.41 8.74
CA THR A 222 -5.19 28.35 9.46
C THR A 222 -5.05 28.49 10.97
N LYS A 223 -3.84 28.79 11.46
CA LYS A 223 -3.60 29.05 12.90
C LYS A 223 -4.32 30.30 13.40
N GLU A 224 -4.42 31.34 12.57
CA GLU A 224 -5.20 32.54 12.90
C GLU A 224 -6.70 32.25 12.92
N LEU A 225 -7.20 31.42 11.99
CA LEU A 225 -8.58 30.98 11.94
C LEU A 225 -8.96 30.17 13.19
N GLU A 226 -8.11 29.22 13.62
CA GLU A 226 -8.28 28.47 14.86
C GLU A 226 -8.39 29.40 16.07
N LYS A 227 -7.49 30.38 16.19
CA LYS A 227 -7.53 31.37 17.29
C LYS A 227 -8.77 32.25 17.27
N LYS A 228 -9.31 32.59 16.08
CA LYS A 228 -10.54 33.38 15.97
C LYS A 228 -11.76 32.55 16.36
N PHE A 229 -11.76 31.26 16.04
CA PHE A 229 -12.81 30.33 16.45
C PHE A 229 -12.80 30.11 17.97
N GLU A 230 -11.63 29.90 18.58
CA GLU A 230 -11.49 29.77 20.04
C GLU A 230 -11.95 31.01 20.82
N LYS A 231 -11.99 32.17 20.16
CA LYS A 231 -12.46 33.44 20.74
C LYS A 231 -13.93 33.75 20.42
N ASP A 232 -14.65 32.81 19.82
CA ASP A 232 -16.03 32.98 19.33
C ASP A 232 -16.20 34.16 18.35
N GLU A 233 -15.13 34.59 17.67
CA GLU A 233 -15.15 35.71 16.70
C GLU A 233 -15.71 35.31 15.33
N ILE A 234 -15.85 34.00 15.07
CA ILE A 234 -16.37 33.42 13.83
C ILE A 234 -17.32 32.27 14.15
N SER A 235 -18.37 32.12 13.34
CA SER A 235 -19.32 31.02 13.52
C SER A 235 -18.67 29.67 13.18
N GLU A 236 -19.12 28.60 13.84
CA GLU A 236 -18.67 27.23 13.58
C GLU A 236 -18.83 26.86 12.09
N LYS A 237 -19.93 27.29 11.48
CA LYS A 237 -20.22 27.03 10.07
C LYS A 237 -19.24 27.73 9.12
N ASP A 238 -18.84 28.97 9.44
CA ASP A 238 -17.87 29.72 8.65
C ASP A 238 -16.45 29.19 8.85
N TYR A 239 -16.11 28.79 10.08
CA TYR A 239 -14.86 28.12 10.41
C TYR A 239 -14.72 26.81 9.63
N GLU A 240 -15.71 25.92 9.67
CA GLU A 240 -15.67 24.65 8.94
C GLU A 240 -15.51 24.84 7.44
N LYS A 241 -16.22 25.82 6.86
CA LYS A 241 -16.14 26.14 5.44
C LYS A 241 -14.74 26.64 5.05
N MET A 242 -14.23 27.64 5.76
CA MET A 242 -12.91 28.22 5.48
C MET A 242 -11.79 27.21 5.72
N TYR A 243 -11.85 26.44 6.80
CA TYR A 243 -10.88 25.40 7.11
C TYR A 243 -10.83 24.34 6.02
N LYS A 244 -11.99 23.89 5.53
CA LYS A 244 -12.09 22.92 4.43
C LYS A 244 -11.50 23.47 3.13
N ASP A 245 -11.73 24.74 2.82
CA ASP A 245 -11.14 25.39 1.64
C ASP A 245 -9.61 25.49 1.75
N TYR A 246 -9.07 25.84 2.92
CA TYR A 246 -7.62 25.88 3.15
C TYR A 246 -6.97 24.49 3.13
N GLU A 247 -7.59 23.47 3.72
CA GLU A 247 -7.11 22.09 3.64
C GLU A 247 -7.09 21.59 2.18
N LYS A 248 -8.09 21.97 1.37
CA LYS A 248 -8.10 21.68 -0.07
C LYS A 248 -6.93 22.36 -0.79
N GLN A 249 -6.69 23.66 -0.55
CA GLN A 249 -5.56 24.38 -1.15
C GLN A 249 -4.21 23.80 -0.73
N LYS A 250 -4.06 23.42 0.54
CA LYS A 250 -2.85 22.77 1.06
C LYS A 250 -2.61 21.40 0.41
N ALA A 251 -3.66 20.59 0.26
CA ALA A 251 -3.57 19.31 -0.46
C ALA A 251 -3.16 19.49 -1.93
N ASN A 252 -3.67 20.52 -2.59
CA ASN A 252 -3.30 20.85 -3.97
C ASN A 252 -1.82 21.26 -4.08
N ASN A 253 -1.35 22.14 -3.20
CA ASN A 253 0.05 22.57 -3.17
C ASN A 253 0.99 21.40 -2.88
N LEU A 254 0.61 20.49 -1.99
CA LEU A 254 1.39 19.27 -1.72
C LEU A 254 1.49 18.37 -2.95
N LEU A 255 0.40 18.16 -3.69
CA LEU A 255 0.43 17.37 -4.92
C LEU A 255 1.35 17.99 -5.98
N ILE A 256 1.33 19.31 -6.13
CA ILE A 256 2.22 20.03 -7.04
C ILE A 256 3.68 19.88 -6.60
N ILE A 257 3.98 20.02 -5.31
CA ILE A 257 5.32 19.78 -4.77
C ILE A 257 5.76 18.34 -5.01
N GLU A 258 4.89 17.35 -4.78
CA GLU A 258 5.23 15.94 -5.03
C GLU A 258 5.55 15.68 -6.50
N LEU A 259 4.83 16.32 -7.44
CA LEU A 259 5.16 16.28 -8.86
C LEU A 259 6.55 16.90 -9.14
N LEU A 260 6.85 18.04 -8.55
CA LEU A 260 8.11 18.77 -8.78
C LEU A 260 9.33 18.09 -8.15
N THR A 261 9.17 17.54 -6.95
CA THR A 261 10.30 17.02 -6.16
C THR A 261 10.70 15.62 -6.63
N ASN A 262 9.74 14.81 -7.08
CA ASN A 262 9.99 13.47 -7.60
C ASN A 262 10.42 13.46 -9.07
N ASN A 263 10.73 14.61 -9.66
CA ASN A 263 11.24 14.73 -11.03
C ASN A 263 12.78 14.83 -11.11
N LYS A 264 13.51 14.68 -10.00
CA LYS A 264 14.98 14.64 -10.01
C LYS A 264 15.48 13.27 -10.45
#